data_AF-A0A7S0EDT9-F1
#
_entry.id   AF-A0A7S0EDT9-F1
#
_cell.length_a   1.000
_cell.length_b   1.000
_cell.length_c   1.000
_cell.angle_alpha   90.00
_cell.angle_beta   90.00
_cell.angle_gamma   90.00
#
_symmetry.space_group_name_H-M   'P 1'
#
loop_
_entity.id
_entity.type
_entity.pdbx_description
1 polymer ?
#
loop_
_entity_poly.entity_id
_entity_poly.type
_entity_poly.pdbx_seq_one_letter_code
_entity_poly.pdbx_strand_id
1 'polypeptide(L)'
;AGATALLGAAAASLPHAALAAEAAVSAAVVEFASQPAAAVIFEPRGITPEDSFIFVLGCVPFVWAGIEFWRRIAVGDPFGTGTDSVIINDTSGNRTTAVRRVLGQDAIIAARILFGIAGVSGATLLC
;
A
#
# COMPACT_ATOMS: atom_id res chain seq x y z
N ALA A 1 34.56 30.87 41.23
CA ALA A 1 35.15 29.54 40.96
C ALA A 1 34.14 28.38 41.00
N GLY A 2 32.95 28.52 41.61
CA GLY A 2 32.00 27.39 41.75
C GLY A 2 31.08 27.09 40.55
N ALA A 3 30.70 28.09 39.75
CA ALA A 3 29.75 27.91 38.64
C ALA A 3 30.34 27.11 37.46
N THR A 4 31.63 27.27 37.17
CA THR A 4 32.34 26.52 36.13
C THR A 4 32.58 25.05 36.50
N ALA A 5 32.77 24.75 37.79
CA ALA A 5 32.91 23.39 38.29
C ALA A 5 31.60 22.59 38.22
N LEU A 6 30.45 23.24 38.50
CA LEU A 6 29.12 22.65 38.36
C LEU A 6 28.75 22.37 36.89
N LEU A 7 29.11 23.28 35.96
CA LEU A 7 28.92 23.03 34.52
C LEU A 7 29.81 21.89 34.00
N GLY A 8 31.06 21.78 34.48
CA GLY A 8 31.97 20.69 34.12
C GLY A 8 31.48 19.33 34.60
N ALA A 9 30.94 19.26 35.82
CA ALA A 9 30.36 18.03 36.36
C ALA A 9 29.08 17.60 35.61
N ALA A 10 28.22 18.56 35.24
CA ALA A 10 27.02 18.29 34.45
C ALA A 10 27.36 17.81 33.01
N ALA A 11 28.39 18.38 32.39
CA ALA A 11 28.85 17.96 31.07
C ALA A 11 29.48 16.56 31.07
N ALA A 12 30.15 16.17 32.17
CA ALA A 12 30.75 14.85 32.33
C ALA A 12 29.72 13.74 32.65
N SER A 13 28.55 14.07 33.21
CA SER A 13 27.48 13.11 33.48
C SER A 13 26.61 12.77 32.28
N LEU A 14 26.53 13.65 31.28
CA LEU A 14 25.78 13.42 30.04
C LEU A 14 26.19 12.15 29.28
N PRO A 15 27.49 11.87 29.03
CA PRO A 15 27.90 10.65 28.33
C PRO A 15 27.61 9.38 29.15
N HIS A 16 27.65 9.46 30.49
CA HIS A 16 27.34 8.32 31.35
C HIS A 16 25.83 8.05 31.41
N ALA A 17 25.01 9.11 31.44
CA ALA A 17 23.56 9.01 31.36
C ALA A 17 23.09 8.49 29.99
N ALA A 18 23.75 8.91 28.90
CA ALA A 18 23.47 8.39 27.57
C ALA A 18 23.81 6.89 27.46
N LEU A 19 24.97 6.47 27.97
CA LEU A 19 25.36 5.05 27.98
C LEU A 19 24.43 4.20 28.86
N ALA A 20 23.97 4.74 30.00
CA ALA A 20 22.99 4.08 30.86
C ALA A 20 21.61 3.96 30.19
N ALA A 21 21.20 4.98 29.42
CA ALA A 21 19.97 4.95 28.64
C ALA A 21 20.05 3.90 27.51
N GLU A 22 21.16 3.85 26.77
CA GLU A 22 21.42 2.82 25.75
C GLU A 22 21.45 1.41 26.37
N ALA A 23 22.07 1.25 27.53
CA ALA A 23 22.09 -0.02 28.24
C ALA A 23 20.69 -0.44 28.73
N ALA A 24 19.87 0.51 29.18
CA ALA A 24 18.49 0.25 29.59
C ALA A 24 17.60 -0.10 28.38
N VAL A 25 17.80 0.56 27.24
CA VAL A 25 17.12 0.22 25.97
C VAL A 25 17.54 -1.15 25.50
N SER A 26 18.84 -1.46 25.51
CA SER A 26 19.35 -2.78 25.12
C SER A 26 18.86 -3.88 26.06
N ALA A 27 18.76 -3.61 27.36
CA ALA A 27 18.19 -4.54 28.33
C ALA A 27 16.69 -4.76 28.09
N ALA A 28 15.92 -3.70 27.82
CA ALA A 28 14.50 -3.80 27.49
C ALA A 28 14.25 -4.54 26.17
N VAL A 29 15.12 -4.35 25.16
CA VAL A 29 15.06 -5.10 23.89
C VAL A 29 15.41 -6.57 24.10
N VAL A 30 16.43 -6.88 24.92
CA VAL A 30 16.78 -8.27 25.27
C VAL A 30 15.67 -8.93 26.07
N GLU A 31 15.04 -8.21 27.01
CA GLU A 31 13.92 -8.72 27.79
C GLU A 31 12.70 -8.99 26.88
N PHE A 32 12.35 -8.06 26.00
CA PHE A 32 11.30 -8.23 24.99
C PHE A 32 11.60 -9.39 24.02
N ALA A 33 12.86 -9.54 23.59
CA ALA A 33 13.30 -10.64 22.73
C ALA A 33 13.38 -11.99 23.46
N SER A 34 13.56 -11.96 24.79
CA SER A 34 13.59 -13.13 25.67
C SER A 34 12.20 -13.50 26.18
N GLN A 35 11.19 -12.66 25.96
CA GLN A 35 9.81 -13.08 26.16
C GLN A 35 9.59 -14.29 25.27
N PRO A 36 9.16 -15.44 25.82
CA PRO A 36 8.75 -16.54 24.97
C PRO A 36 7.65 -15.94 24.08
N ALA A 37 7.90 -15.89 22.77
CA ALA A 37 6.88 -15.56 21.81
C ALA A 37 5.77 -16.55 22.10
N ALA A 38 4.74 -16.11 22.84
CA ALA A 38 3.61 -16.94 23.15
C ALA A 38 3.16 -17.41 21.78
N ALA A 39 3.29 -18.71 21.53
CA ALA A 39 2.94 -19.26 20.24
C ALA A 39 1.50 -18.81 20.02
N VAL A 40 1.30 -17.83 19.14
CA VAL A 40 -0.03 -17.39 18.79
C VAL A 40 -0.53 -18.54 17.93
N ILE A 41 -1.13 -19.51 18.60
CA ILE A 41 -1.76 -20.64 17.96
C ILE A 41 -3.01 -20.06 17.31
N PHE A 42 -2.87 -19.67 16.04
CA PHE A 42 -3.99 -19.30 15.20
C PHE A 42 -4.77 -20.58 14.91
N GLU A 43 -5.72 -20.92 15.77
CA GLU A 43 -6.70 -21.92 15.41
C GLU A 43 -7.41 -21.48 14.12
N PRO A 44 -7.62 -22.37 13.13
CA PRO A 44 -8.41 -22.06 11.95
C PRO A 44 -9.86 -21.72 12.36
N ARG A 45 -10.11 -20.44 12.63
CA ARG A 45 -11.41 -19.90 13.05
C ARG A 45 -12.49 -19.92 11.96
N GLY A 46 -12.20 -20.55 10.81
CA GLY A 46 -13.06 -20.58 9.63
C GLY A 46 -13.20 -19.19 8.99
N ILE A 47 -14.06 -19.12 7.97
CA ILE A 47 -14.52 -17.86 7.40
C ILE A 47 -15.85 -17.55 8.07
N THR A 48 -15.92 -16.45 8.81
CA THR A 48 -17.19 -15.98 9.39
C THR A 48 -17.97 -15.13 8.38
N PRO A 49 -19.29 -14.95 8.55
CA PRO A 49 -20.06 -14.03 7.73
C PRO A 49 -19.53 -12.58 7.77
N GLU A 50 -18.95 -12.17 8.91
CA GLU A 50 -18.31 -10.86 9.07
C GLU A 50 -17.05 -10.75 8.20
N ASP A 51 -16.20 -11.77 8.19
CA ASP A 51 -15.00 -11.81 7.34
C ASP A 51 -15.38 -11.72 5.85
N SER A 52 -16.44 -12.41 5.43
CA SER A 52 -16.96 -12.34 4.06
C SER A 52 -17.50 -10.94 3.72
N PHE A 53 -18.19 -10.29 4.65
CA PHE A 53 -18.71 -8.94 4.44
C PHE A 53 -17.56 -7.91 4.28
N ILE A 54 -16.55 -7.99 5.13
CA ILE A 54 -15.36 -7.13 5.06
C ILE A 54 -14.62 -7.36 3.74
N PHE A 55 -14.49 -8.61 3.30
CA PHE A 55 -13.90 -8.95 2.00
C PHE A 55 -14.65 -8.29 0.84
N VAL A 56 -15.98 -8.41 0.80
CA VAL A 56 -16.82 -7.79 -0.25
C VAL A 56 -16.70 -6.27 -0.23
N LEU A 57 -16.70 -5.64 0.94
CA LEU A 57 -16.45 -4.20 1.06
C LEU A 57 -15.04 -3.83 0.56
N GLY A 58 -14.05 -4.67 0.81
CA GLY A 58 -12.69 -4.52 0.29
C GLY A 58 -12.60 -4.56 -1.24
N CYS A 59 -13.56 -5.20 -1.93
CA CYS A 59 -13.62 -5.23 -3.39
C CYS A 59 -14.07 -3.89 -4.02
N VAL A 60 -14.75 -3.02 -3.27
CA VAL A 60 -15.30 -1.74 -3.76
C VAL A 60 -14.28 -0.87 -4.51
N PRO A 61 -13.06 -0.56 -3.99
CA PRO A 61 -12.08 0.23 -4.72
C PRO A 61 -11.66 -0.40 -6.05
N PHE A 62 -11.64 -1.73 -6.16
CA PHE A 62 -11.28 -2.43 -7.39
C PHE A 62 -12.40 -2.40 -8.42
N VAL A 63 -13.65 -2.58 -7.98
CA VAL A 63 -14.83 -2.44 -8.86
C VAL A 63 -14.89 -1.01 -9.40
N TRP A 64 -14.70 -0.01 -8.53
CA TRP A 64 -14.67 1.39 -8.93
C TRP A 64 -13.54 1.68 -9.92
N ALA A 65 -12.32 1.19 -9.66
CA ALA A 65 -11.20 1.33 -10.58
C ALA A 65 -11.49 0.69 -11.95
N GLY A 66 -12.18 -0.46 -11.97
CA GLY A 66 -12.64 -1.10 -13.20
C GLY A 66 -13.61 -0.23 -13.97
N ILE A 67 -14.63 0.32 -13.30
CA ILE A 67 -15.62 1.22 -13.92
C ILE A 67 -14.91 2.46 -14.50
N GLU A 68 -14.04 3.10 -13.74
CA GLU A 68 -13.30 4.29 -14.17
C GLU A 68 -12.34 3.99 -15.31
N PHE A 69 -11.70 2.81 -15.31
CA PHE A 69 -10.86 2.34 -16.41
C PHE A 69 -11.65 2.26 -17.72
N TRP A 70 -12.82 1.63 -17.72
CA TRP A 70 -13.67 1.53 -18.92
C TRP A 70 -14.26 2.88 -19.32
N ARG A 71 -14.63 3.74 -18.36
CA ARG A 71 -15.11 5.10 -18.62
C ARG A 71 -14.04 5.91 -19.36
N ARG A 72 -12.79 5.88 -18.89
CA ARG A 72 -11.68 6.60 -19.52
C ARG A 72 -11.38 6.10 -20.92
N ILE A 73 -11.43 4.78 -21.16
CA ILE A 73 -11.31 4.22 -22.51
C ILE A 73 -12.42 4.73 -23.43
N ALA A 74 -13.67 4.75 -22.96
CA ALA A 74 -14.81 5.18 -23.77
C ALA A 74 -14.77 6.69 -24.11
N VAL A 75 -14.30 7.51 -23.17
CA VAL A 75 -14.19 8.97 -23.34
C VAL A 75 -12.88 9.38 -24.03
N GLY A 76 -11.86 8.52 -24.02
CA GLY A 76 -10.52 8.82 -24.52
C GLY A 76 -9.63 9.59 -23.53
N ASP A 77 -9.98 9.59 -22.24
CA ASP A 77 -9.21 10.25 -21.18
C ASP A 77 -7.87 9.53 -20.94
N PRO A 78 -6.77 10.27 -20.70
CA PRO A 78 -5.48 9.66 -20.40
C PRO A 78 -5.44 9.01 -19.01
N PHE A 79 -4.63 7.96 -18.92
CA PHE A 79 -4.18 7.33 -17.68
C PHE A 79 -2.87 7.97 -17.22
N GLY A 80 -2.71 8.17 -15.91
CA GLY A 80 -1.51 8.78 -15.31
C GLY A 80 -1.59 10.29 -15.16
N THR A 81 -0.50 10.89 -14.65
CA THR A 81 -0.38 12.34 -14.41
C THR A 81 0.84 12.88 -15.14
N GLY A 82 0.68 13.96 -15.91
CA GLY A 82 1.81 14.67 -16.51
C GLY A 82 2.55 13.88 -17.59
N THR A 83 3.85 13.62 -17.38
CA THR A 83 4.77 13.12 -18.42
C THR A 83 4.55 11.66 -18.82
N ASP A 84 3.93 10.86 -17.94
CA ASP A 84 3.70 9.42 -18.14
C ASP A 84 2.27 9.12 -18.61
N SER A 85 1.59 10.12 -19.19
CA SER A 85 0.22 9.96 -19.67
C SER A 85 0.14 8.94 -20.81
N VAL A 86 -0.72 7.93 -20.68
CA VAL A 86 -0.99 6.91 -21.71
C VAL A 86 -2.46 6.95 -22.08
N ILE A 87 -2.78 6.93 -23.38
CA ILE A 87 -4.15 6.69 -23.85
C ILE A 87 -4.20 5.32 -24.50
N ILE A 88 -5.29 4.60 -24.28
CA ILE A 88 -5.54 3.30 -24.89
C ILE A 88 -6.55 3.50 -26.02
N ASN A 89 -6.14 3.16 -27.24
CA ASN A 89 -6.94 3.18 -28.46
C ASN A 89 -7.61 4.53 -28.74
N ASP A 90 -6.85 5.45 -29.34
CA ASP A 90 -7.34 6.78 -29.72
C ASP A 90 -8.30 6.76 -30.91
N THR A 91 -9.54 6.35 -30.68
CA THR A 91 -10.56 6.28 -31.73
C THR A 91 -11.21 7.65 -31.99
N SER A 92 -11.02 8.61 -31.09
CA SER A 92 -11.72 9.90 -31.10
C SER A 92 -11.24 10.86 -32.20
N GLY A 93 -9.97 10.76 -32.61
CA GLY A 93 -9.33 11.61 -33.62
C GLY A 93 -9.30 13.12 -33.31
N ASN A 94 -9.96 13.56 -32.24
CA ASN A 94 -10.18 14.96 -31.89
C ASN A 94 -9.42 15.28 -30.62
N ARG A 95 -8.11 15.56 -30.74
CA ARG A 95 -7.29 15.91 -29.59
C ARG A 95 -6.86 17.36 -29.61
N THR A 96 -7.10 18.04 -28.49
CA THR A 96 -6.57 19.36 -28.17
C THR A 96 -5.17 19.30 -27.52
N THR A 97 -4.77 18.13 -27.01
CA THR A 97 -3.49 17.92 -26.30
C THR A 97 -2.74 16.69 -26.82
N ALA A 98 -1.43 16.85 -27.03
CA ALA A 98 -0.55 15.77 -27.48
C ALA A 98 -0.27 14.78 -26.33
N VAL A 99 -0.45 13.48 -26.59
CA VAL A 99 -0.13 12.40 -25.65
C VAL A 99 1.13 11.67 -26.10
N ARG A 100 2.02 11.39 -25.15
CA ARG A 100 3.34 10.83 -25.44
C ARG A 100 3.31 9.34 -25.81
N ARG A 101 2.35 8.56 -25.31
CA ARG A 101 2.24 7.12 -25.58
C ARG A 101 0.79 6.70 -25.86
N VAL A 102 0.59 6.01 -26.97
CA VAL A 102 -0.69 5.42 -27.35
C VAL A 102 -0.56 3.91 -27.31
N LEU A 103 -1.43 3.26 -26.53
CA LEU A 103 -1.53 1.81 -26.46
C LEU A 103 -2.56 1.34 -27.49
N GLY A 104 -2.17 0.42 -28.36
CA GLY A 104 -3.00 -0.04 -29.48
C GLY A 104 -4.14 -0.98 -29.09
N GLN A 105 -4.84 -1.51 -30.09
CA GLN A 105 -5.97 -2.43 -29.95
C GLN A 105 -5.65 -3.67 -29.09
N ASP A 106 -4.42 -4.18 -29.16
CA ASP A 106 -3.99 -5.37 -28.41
C ASP A 106 -4.13 -5.17 -26.90
N ALA A 107 -3.96 -3.94 -26.43
CA ALA A 107 -4.13 -3.62 -25.01
C ALA A 107 -5.58 -3.67 -24.56
N ILE A 108 -6.53 -3.31 -25.43
CA ILE A 108 -7.96 -3.46 -25.16
C ILE A 108 -8.33 -4.94 -25.09
N ILE A 109 -7.77 -5.77 -25.98
CA ILE A 109 -7.99 -7.22 -25.97
C ILE A 109 -7.46 -7.82 -24.68
N ALA A 110 -6.22 -7.50 -24.30
CA ALA A 110 -5.63 -7.94 -23.04
C ALA A 110 -6.47 -7.51 -21.84
N ALA A 111 -6.93 -6.25 -21.81
CA ALA A 111 -7.80 -5.74 -20.75
C ALA A 111 -9.10 -6.54 -20.65
N ARG A 112 -9.76 -6.85 -21.77
CA ARG A 112 -11.00 -7.67 -21.76
C ARG A 112 -10.77 -9.06 -21.18
N ILE A 113 -9.65 -9.70 -21.54
CA ILE A 113 -9.30 -11.02 -21.01
C ILE A 113 -9.06 -10.95 -19.50
N LEU A 114 -8.25 -9.98 -19.05
CA LEU A 114 -7.90 -9.83 -17.63
C LEU A 114 -9.12 -9.49 -16.76
N PHE A 115 -9.95 -8.53 -17.19
CA PHE A 115 -11.19 -8.19 -16.48
C PHE A 115 -12.21 -9.34 -16.51
N GLY A 116 -12.29 -10.07 -17.63
CA GLY A 116 -13.15 -11.25 -17.75
C GLY A 116 -12.78 -12.34 -16.75
N ILE A 117 -11.49 -12.71 -16.68
CA ILE A 117 -10.99 -13.70 -15.72
C ILE A 117 -11.21 -13.22 -14.29
N ALA A 118 -10.85 -11.96 -13.98
CA ALA A 118 -11.04 -11.39 -12.65
C ALA A 118 -12.52 -11.41 -12.21
N GLY A 119 -13.44 -11.06 -13.13
CA GLY A 119 -14.88 -11.11 -12.88
C GLY A 119 -15.39 -12.53 -12.61
N VAL A 120 -14.95 -13.51 -13.41
CA VAL A 120 -15.30 -14.92 -13.21
C VAL A 120 -14.75 -15.43 -11.87
N SER A 121 -13.50 -15.14 -11.53
CA SER A 121 -12.90 -15.53 -10.25
C SER A 121 -13.65 -14.95 -9.06
N GLY A 122 -14.05 -13.67 -9.12
CA GLY A 122 -14.87 -13.04 -8.08
C GLY A 122 -16.24 -13.72 -7.95
N ALA A 123 -16.91 -14.01 -9.05
CA ALA A 123 -18.21 -14.69 -9.04
C ALA A 123 -18.13 -16.10 -8.45
N THR A 124 -17.09 -16.87 -8.78
CA THR A 124 -16.90 -18.23 -8.23
C THR A 124 -16.59 -18.26 -6.73
N LEU A 125 -16.05 -17.18 -6.16
CA LEU A 125 -15.78 -17.08 -4.72
C LEU A 125 -17.01 -16.63 -3.90
N LEU A 126 -18.02 -16.07 -4.58
CA LEU A 126 -19.25 -15.56 -3.95
C LEU A 126 -20.44 -16.53 -4.04
N CYS A 127 -20.32 -17.60 -4.83
CA CYS A 127 -21.29 -18.69 -4.99
C CYS A 127 -20.81 -19.95 -4.25
#